data_AF-A0A3N5H0J7-F1
#
_entry.id   AF-A0A3N5H0J7-F1
#
_cell.length_a   1.000
_cell.length_b   1.000
_cell.length_c   1.000
_cell.angle_alpha   90.00
_cell.angle_beta   90.00
_cell.angle_gamma   90.00
#
_symmetry.space_group_name_H-M   'P 1'
#
loop_
_entity.id
_entity.type
_entity.pdbx_description
1 polymer ?
#
loop_
_entity_poly.entity_id
_entity_poly.type
_entity_poly.pdbx_seq_one_letter_code
_entity_poly.pdbx_strand_id
1 'polypeptide(L)'
;MNLPASFARVAAAALVAAAFGACSGTEKPEALIAKAQASLAAADPRAAEIHLKNLLQQDEANAEARFLLAGIYHDSNDLRSAEKEYRRARDLGFDP
;
A
#
# COMPACT_ATOMS: atom_id res chain seq x y z
N MET A 1 24.04 2.20 -43.29
CA MET A 1 24.85 1.26 -42.47
C MET A 1 26.13 2.02 -42.13
N ASN A 2 26.40 2.49 -40.91
CA ASN A 2 26.16 1.91 -39.58
C ASN A 2 26.02 3.03 -38.54
N LEU A 3 25.01 2.96 -37.66
CA LEU A 3 25.07 3.69 -36.39
C LEU A 3 26.16 3.02 -35.52
N PRO A 4 27.05 3.79 -34.87
CA PRO A 4 28.08 3.21 -34.01
C PRO A 4 27.43 2.50 -32.81
N ALA A 5 27.73 1.22 -32.66
CA ALA A 5 27.25 0.32 -31.61
C ALA A 5 27.57 0.75 -30.16
N SER A 6 28.27 1.87 -29.98
CA SER A 6 28.66 2.41 -28.67
C SER A 6 27.56 3.23 -28.00
N PHE A 7 26.61 3.80 -28.76
CA PHE A 7 25.51 4.59 -28.19
C PHE A 7 24.34 3.75 -27.66
N ALA A 8 24.21 2.51 -28.14
CA ALA A 8 23.11 1.63 -27.74
C ALA A 8 23.29 1.04 -26.32
N ARG A 9 24.51 1.01 -25.77
CA ARG A 9 24.78 0.43 -24.44
C ARG A 9 24.58 1.40 -23.28
N VAL A 10 24.73 2.72 -23.51
CA VAL A 10 24.55 3.73 -22.46
C VAL A 10 23.07 4.06 -22.25
N ALA A 11 22.24 3.97 -23.29
CA ALA A 11 20.80 4.21 -23.20
C ALA A 11 20.04 3.12 -22.41
N ALA A 12 20.53 1.89 -22.38
CA ALA A 12 19.89 0.79 -21.65
C ALA A 12 20.11 0.84 -20.13
N ALA A 13 21.17 1.51 -19.64
CA ALA A 13 21.45 1.63 -18.21
C ALA A 13 20.64 2.76 -17.54
N ALA A 14 20.21 3.77 -18.30
CA ALA A 14 19.45 4.90 -17.76
C ALA A 14 17.96 4.59 -17.53
N LEU A 15 17.40 3.59 -18.22
CA LEU A 15 15.99 3.20 -18.10
C LEU A 15 15.68 2.32 -16.88
N VAL A 16 16.70 1.69 -16.26
CA VAL A 16 16.51 0.86 -15.05
C VAL A 16 16.56 1.69 -13.77
N ALA A 17 17.21 2.86 -13.78
CA ALA A 17 17.32 3.73 -12.60
C ALA A 17 16.04 4.51 -12.27
N ALA A 18 15.15 4.72 -13.25
CA ALA A 18 13.89 5.45 -13.06
C ALA A 18 12.80 4.62 -12.35
N ALA A 19 12.96 3.30 -12.24
CA ALA A 19 12.00 2.43 -11.53
C ALA A 19 12.12 2.50 -10.00
N PHE A 20 13.20 3.09 -9.47
CA PHE A 20 13.42 3.22 -8.02
C PHE A 20 13.09 4.62 -7.46
N GLY A 21 12.59 5.55 -8.29
CA GLY A 21 12.27 6.92 -7.88
C GLY A 21 10.86 7.12 -7.31
N ALA A 22 9.99 6.12 -7.38
CA ALA A 22 8.67 6.17 -6.77
C ALA A 22 8.77 5.63 -5.33
N CYS A 23 8.63 6.53 -4.35
CA CYS A 23 8.55 6.31 -2.89
C CYS A 23 9.81 6.64 -2.08
N SER A 24 10.44 7.80 -2.31
CA SER A 24 11.31 8.43 -1.29
C SER A 24 10.60 9.51 -0.46
N GLY A 25 9.30 9.74 -0.67
CA GLY A 25 8.46 10.53 0.21
C GLY A 25 7.58 9.62 1.05
N THR A 26 7.74 9.62 2.38
CA THR A 26 6.76 9.01 3.28
C THR A 26 5.47 9.81 3.18
N GLU A 27 4.47 9.27 2.48
CA GLU A 27 3.14 9.88 2.40
C GLU A 27 2.54 9.97 3.81
N LYS A 28 1.84 11.07 4.10
CA LYS A 28 1.23 11.27 5.41
C LYS A 28 0.13 10.23 5.68
N PRO A 29 -0.10 9.82 6.93
CA PRO A 29 -1.16 8.86 7.29
C PRO A 29 -2.54 9.21 6.69
N GLU A 30 -2.90 10.50 6.67
CA GLU A 30 -4.19 10.96 6.13
C GLU A 30 -4.30 10.76 4.61
N ALA A 31 -3.19 10.89 3.88
CA ALA A 31 -3.17 10.61 2.45
C ALA A 31 -3.28 9.12 2.17
N LEU A 32 -2.64 8.29 3.00
CA LEU A 32 -2.66 6.84 2.86
C LEU A 32 -4.05 6.26 3.12
N ILE A 33 -4.78 6.74 4.14
CA ILE A 33 -6.13 6.25 4.41
C ILE A 33 -7.11 6.65 3.29
N ALA A 34 -7.01 7.89 2.78
CA ALA A 34 -7.82 8.35 1.66
C ALA A 34 -7.58 7.50 0.40
N LYS A 35 -6.32 7.17 0.09
CA LYS A 35 -5.99 6.28 -1.02
C LYS A 35 -6.52 4.86 -0.80
N ALA A 36 -6.42 4.32 0.41
CA ALA A 36 -6.96 3.01 0.72
C ALA A 36 -8.47 2.94 0.47
N GLN A 37 -9.22 3.91 0.98
CA GLN A 37 -10.67 4.02 0.77
C GLN A 37 -11.03 4.19 -0.72
N ALA A 38 -10.27 5.01 -1.46
CA ALA A 38 -10.47 5.17 -2.90
C ALA A 38 -10.23 3.86 -3.67
N SER A 39 -9.19 3.09 -3.30
CA SER A 39 -8.92 1.78 -3.90
C SER A 39 -10.02 0.77 -3.57
N LEU A 40 -10.56 0.76 -2.35
CA LEU A 40 -11.72 -0.08 -1.99
C LEU A 40 -12.95 0.29 -2.81
N ALA A 41 -13.24 1.58 -2.97
CA ALA A 41 -14.34 2.06 -3.81
C ALA A 41 -14.17 1.69 -5.30
N ALA A 42 -12.91 1.56 -5.75
CA ALA A 42 -12.55 1.10 -7.09
C ALA A 42 -12.48 -0.44 -7.23
N ALA A 43 -12.87 -1.20 -6.20
CA ALA A 43 -12.75 -2.65 -6.14
C ALA A 43 -11.31 -3.17 -6.34
N ASP A 44 -10.31 -2.41 -5.90
CA ASP A 44 -8.89 -2.79 -5.85
C ASP A 44 -8.43 -2.99 -4.39
N PRO A 45 -8.81 -4.11 -3.75
CA PRO A 45 -8.43 -4.38 -2.36
C PRO A 45 -6.93 -4.60 -2.19
N ARG A 46 -6.18 -4.96 -3.25
CA ARG A 46 -4.72 -5.15 -3.16
C ARG A 46 -4.01 -3.81 -3.02
N ALA A 47 -4.39 -2.81 -3.79
CA ALA A 47 -3.87 -1.45 -3.61
C ALA A 47 -4.26 -0.88 -2.25
N ALA A 48 -5.50 -1.11 -1.81
CA ALA A 48 -5.95 -0.71 -0.49
C ALA A 48 -5.09 -1.32 0.63
N GLU A 49 -4.82 -2.64 0.57
CA GLU A 49 -3.98 -3.34 1.54
C GLU A 49 -2.59 -2.72 1.66
N ILE A 50 -1.96 -2.35 0.53
CA ILE A 50 -0.64 -1.70 0.51
C ILE A 50 -0.69 -0.36 1.24
N HIS A 51 -1.67 0.49 0.92
CA HIS A 51 -1.81 1.80 1.56
C HIS A 51 -2.06 1.68 3.06
N LEU A 52 -2.91 0.73 3.48
CA LEU A 52 -3.20 0.47 4.89
C LEU A 52 -1.97 -0.04 5.65
N LYS A 53 -1.18 -0.95 5.04
CA LYS A 53 0.07 -1.42 5.66
C LYS A 53 1.10 -0.31 5.78
N ASN A 54 1.24 0.54 4.77
CA ASN A 54 2.14 1.70 4.81
C ASN A 54 1.69 2.71 5.87
N LEU A 55 0.38 2.90 6.04
CA LEU A 55 -0.16 3.74 7.10
C LEU A 55 0.20 3.16 8.47
N LEU A 56 -0.06 1.87 8.67
CA LEU A 56 0.20 1.19 9.95
C LEU A 56 1.69 1.10 10.31
N GLN A 57 2.60 1.22 9.34
CA GLN A 57 4.03 1.42 9.62
C GLN A 57 4.35 2.78 10.26
N GLN A 58 3.52 3.81 10.02
CA GLN A 58 3.69 5.16 10.56
C GLN A 58 2.85 5.39 11.81
N ASP A 59 1.62 4.87 11.81
CA ASP A 59 0.67 4.96 12.91
C ASP A 59 0.06 3.56 13.18
N GLU A 60 0.75 2.77 14.00
CA GLU A 60 0.28 1.46 14.40
C GLU A 60 -1.01 1.51 15.23
N ALA A 61 -1.40 2.66 15.78
CA ALA A 61 -2.59 2.81 16.61
C ALA A 61 -3.82 3.30 15.81
N ASN A 62 -3.71 3.40 14.49
CA ASN A 62 -4.82 3.81 13.65
C ASN A 62 -5.94 2.75 13.63
N ALA A 63 -7.00 3.00 14.39
CA ALA A 63 -8.07 2.03 14.61
C ALA A 63 -8.87 1.76 13.32
N GLU A 64 -9.13 2.80 12.52
CA GLU A 64 -9.83 2.70 11.23
C GLU A 64 -9.02 1.88 10.21
N ALA A 65 -7.72 2.16 10.07
CA ALA A 65 -6.88 1.42 9.12
C ALA A 65 -6.82 -0.08 9.44
N ARG A 66 -6.81 -0.43 10.74
CA ARG A 66 -6.88 -1.84 11.18
C ARG A 66 -8.21 -2.48 10.84
N PHE A 67 -9.33 -1.76 11.06
CA PHE A 67 -10.65 -2.26 10.70
C PHE A 67 -10.78 -2.52 9.19
N LEU A 68 -10.34 -1.57 8.36
CA LEU A 68 -10.36 -1.72 6.91
C LEU A 68 -9.47 -2.88 6.43
N LEU A 69 -8.28 -3.02 7.02
CA LEU A 69 -7.36 -4.10 6.68
C LEU A 69 -7.94 -5.47 7.07
N ALA A 70 -8.63 -5.54 8.20
CA ALA A 70 -9.34 -6.74 8.63
C ALA A 70 -10.46 -7.13 7.64
N GLY A 71 -11.19 -6.15 7.09
CA GLY A 71 -12.19 -6.35 6.03
C GLY A 71 -11.59 -7.02 4.78
N ILE A 72 -10.45 -6.51 4.31
CA ILE A 72 -9.73 -7.10 3.16
C ILE A 72 -9.35 -8.56 3.44
N TYR A 73 -8.84 -8.87 4.63
CA TYR A 73 -8.49 -10.24 5.00
C TYR A 73 -9.71 -11.15 5.15
N HIS A 74 -10.80 -10.64 5.70
CA HIS A 74 -12.04 -11.36 5.82
C HIS A 74 -12.59 -11.77 4.44
N ASP A 75 -12.64 -10.82 3.50
CA ASP A 75 -13.20 -11.04 2.16
C ASP A 75 -12.30 -11.95 1.30
N SER A 76 -11.01 -12.03 1.62
CA SER A 76 -10.06 -12.96 1.01
C SER A 76 -9.95 -14.32 1.74
N ASN A 77 -10.82 -14.56 2.73
CA ASN A 77 -10.88 -15.78 3.54
C ASN A 77 -9.61 -16.06 4.39
N ASP A 78 -8.77 -15.04 4.61
CA ASP A 78 -7.69 -15.07 5.61
C ASP A 78 -8.26 -14.65 6.98
N LEU A 79 -9.10 -15.51 7.54
CA LEU A 79 -9.83 -15.25 8.77
C LEU A 79 -8.89 -15.05 9.98
N ARG A 80 -7.70 -15.67 9.97
CA ARG A 80 -6.72 -15.51 11.04
C ARG A 80 -6.16 -14.10 11.07
N SER A 81 -5.78 -13.56 9.91
CA SER A 81 -5.28 -12.19 9.81
C SER A 81 -6.41 -11.19 10.09
N ALA A 82 -7.63 -11.46 9.60
CA ALA A 82 -8.80 -10.63 9.88
C ALA A 82 -9.09 -10.52 11.38
N GLU A 83 -9.15 -11.66 12.10
CA GLU A 83 -9.43 -11.68 13.54
C GLU A 83 -8.41 -10.84 14.33
N LYS A 84 -7.13 -10.96 13.99
CA LYS A 84 -6.05 -10.20 14.63
C LYS A 84 -6.29 -8.69 14.49
N GLU A 85 -6.58 -8.22 13.28
CA GLU A 85 -6.74 -6.80 13.00
C GLU A 85 -8.07 -6.24 13.54
N TYR A 86 -9.19 -6.98 13.42
CA TYR A 86 -10.46 -6.60 14.03
C TYR A 86 -10.35 -6.47 15.54
N ARG A 87 -9.68 -7.43 16.20
CA ARG A 87 -9.45 -7.37 17.65
C ARG A 87 -8.69 -6.10 18.03
N ARG A 88 -7.63 -5.78 17.29
CA ARG A 88 -6.81 -4.60 17.57
C ARG A 88 -7.56 -3.30 17.31
N ALA A 89 -8.36 -3.21 16.24
CA ALA A 89 -9.25 -2.07 15.99
C ALA A 89 -10.23 -1.84 17.16
N ARG A 90 -10.87 -2.91 17.63
CA ARG A 90 -11.76 -2.87 18.80
C ARG A 90 -11.03 -2.46 20.08
N ASP A 91 -9.84 -3.01 20.35
CA ASP A 91 -9.05 -2.67 21.53
C ASP A 91 -8.59 -1.20 21.53
N LEU A 92 -8.55 -0.57 20.35
CA LEU A 92 -8.29 0.87 20.14
C LEU A 92 -9.58 1.71 20.17
N GLY A 93 -10.74 1.10 20.41
CA GLY A 93 -12.03 1.78 20.54
C GLY A 93 -12.74 2.09 19.22
N PHE A 94 -12.40 1.41 18.13
CA PHE A 94 -13.14 1.57 16.88
C PHE A 94 -14.56 1.01 17.00
N ASP A 95 -15.54 1.83 16.62
CA ASP A 95 -16.96 1.48 16.53
C ASP A 95 -17.43 1.79 15.08
N PRO A 96 -17.70 0.76 14.25
CA PRO A 96 -17.97 0.88 12.81
C PRO A 96 -19.31 1.52 12.44
#